data_AF-A0A317C8F3-F1
#
_entry.id   AF-A0A317C8F3-F1
#
_cell.length_a   1.000
_cell.length_b   1.000
_cell.length_c   1.000
_cell.angle_alpha   90.00
_cell.angle_beta   90.00
_cell.angle_gamma   90.00
#
_symmetry.space_group_name_H-M   'P 1'
#
loop_
_entity.id
_entity.type
_entity.pdbx_description
1 polymer ?
#
loop_
_entity_poly.entity_id
_entity_poly.type
_entity_poly.pdbx_seq_one_letter_code
_entity_poly.pdbx_strand_id
1 'polypeptide(L)' 'MSAPYCNVEVVQQKAPDQVSVTPKQGLYNAFATLSLWHARAQQRHQLRMSLEDPDFLNDIGVSLWDARIEANKPFWK' A
#
# COMPACT_ATOMS: atom_id res chain seq x y z
N MET A 1 -1.68 15.17 -52.17
CA MET A 1 -2.15 14.76 -50.84
C MET A 1 -1.66 13.33 -50.61
N SER A 2 -0.62 13.15 -49.80
CA SER A 2 -0.08 11.83 -49.45
C SER A 2 0.15 11.81 -47.94
N ALA A 3 -0.47 10.86 -47.25
CA ALA A 3 -0.36 10.70 -45.81
C ALA A 3 0.97 10.01 -45.46
N PRO A 4 1.69 10.44 -44.41
CA PRO A 4 2.84 9.70 -43.91
C PRO A 4 2.37 8.49 -43.09
N TYR A 5 2.77 7.29 -43.50
CA TYR A 5 2.62 6.08 -42.70
C TYR A 5 3.54 6.15 -41.48
N CYS A 6 2.97 6.14 -40.28
CA CYS A 6 3.71 5.92 -39.03
C CYS A 6 4.09 4.43 -38.93
N ASN A 7 5.38 4.12 -38.95
CA ASN A 7 5.88 2.81 -38.56
C ASN A 7 5.70 2.64 -37.06
N VAL A 8 4.87 1.69 -36.64
CA VAL A 8 4.78 1.26 -35.24
C VAL A 8 5.74 0.09 -35.08
N GLU A 9 6.91 0.35 -34.49
CA GLU A 9 7.83 -0.70 -34.10
C GLU A 9 7.20 -1.54 -32.99
N VAL A 10 6.96 -2.81 -33.29
CA VAL A 10 6.46 -3.79 -32.33
C VAL A 10 7.59 -4.10 -31.34
N VAL A 11 7.54 -3.46 -30.18
CA VAL A 11 8.41 -3.79 -29.04
C VAL A 11 8.02 -5.19 -28.54
N GLN A 12 8.83 -6.18 -28.90
CA GLN A 12 8.76 -7.55 -28.35
C GLN A 12 8.96 -7.48 -26.83
N GLN A 13 7.88 -7.65 -26.07
CA GLN A 13 7.93 -7.80 -24.63
C GLN A 13 8.57 -9.15 -24.30
N LYS A 14 9.83 -9.11 -23.84
CA LYS A 14 10.54 -10.27 -23.29
C LYS A 14 9.72 -10.85 -22.14
N ALA A 15 9.36 -12.13 -22.25
CA ALA A 15 8.62 -12.85 -21.23
C ALA A 15 9.31 -12.73 -19.87
N PRO A 16 8.57 -12.53 -18.76
CA PRO A 16 9.17 -12.47 -17.44
C PRO A 16 9.78 -13.83 -17.10
N ASP A 17 11.10 -13.84 -16.87
CA ASP A 17 11.81 -14.97 -16.30
C ASP A 17 11.08 -15.43 -15.04
N GLN A 18 10.68 -16.71 -15.03
CA GLN A 18 9.97 -17.34 -13.91
C GLN A 18 10.93 -17.40 -12.72
N VAL A 19 10.86 -16.40 -11.83
CA VAL A 19 11.63 -16.35 -10.59
C VAL A 19 11.20 -17.53 -9.73
N SER A 20 12.05 -18.55 -9.62
CA SER A 20 11.85 -19.70 -8.75
C SER A 20 11.92 -19.25 -7.29
N VAL A 21 10.77 -18.85 -6.74
CA VAL A 21 10.66 -18.45 -5.34
C VAL A 21 11.00 -19.67 -4.48
N THR A 22 12.16 -19.65 -3.82
CA THR A 22 12.51 -20.75 -2.93
C THR A 22 11.56 -20.75 -1.74
N PRO A 23 11.14 -21.92 -1.21
CA PRO A 23 10.10 -22.00 -0.19
C PRO A 23 10.45 -21.24 1.11
N LYS A 24 11.75 -21.11 1.42
CA LYS A 24 12.22 -20.29 2.55
C LYS A 24 11.98 -18.79 2.35
N GLN A 25 12.14 -18.29 1.12
CA GLN A 25 11.85 -16.89 0.76
C GLN A 25 10.34 -16.62 0.82
N GLY A 26 9.51 -17.59 0.38
CA GLY A 26 8.05 -17.48 0.48
C GLY A 26 7.55 -17.33 1.93
N LEU A 27 8.09 -18.13 2.85
CA LEU A 27 7.75 -18.03 4.28
C LEU A 27 8.22 -16.70 4.91
N TYR A 28 9.43 -16.24 4.60
CA TYR A 28 9.93 -14.95 5.09
C TYR A 28 9.04 -13.79 4.63
N ASN A 29 8.63 -13.80 3.36
CA ASN A 29 7.72 -12.78 2.81
C ASN A 29 6.33 -12.83 3.48
N ALA A 30 5.83 -14.02 3.82
CA ALA A 30 4.59 -14.17 4.56
C ALA A 30 4.69 -13.59 5.98
N PHE A 31 5.77 -13.88 6.71
CA PHE A 31 6.00 -13.29 8.03
C PHE A 31 6.16 -11.77 7.97
N ALA A 32 6.93 -11.25 7.01
CA ALA A 32 7.08 -9.81 6.81
C ALA A 32 5.72 -9.14 6.53
N THR A 33 4.87 -9.79 5.74
CA THR A 33 3.51 -9.31 5.45
C THR A 33 2.64 -9.30 6.70
N LEU A 34 2.65 -10.38 7.49
CA LEU A 34 1.92 -10.46 8.76
C LEU A 34 2.38 -9.41 9.78
N SER A 35 3.70 -9.21 9.91
CA SER A 35 4.26 -8.18 10.78
C SER A 35 3.85 -6.78 10.34
N LEU A 36 3.86 -6.50 9.04
CA LEU A 36 3.38 -5.24 8.49
C LEU A 36 1.90 -5.02 8.78
N TRP A 37 1.08 -6.06 8.61
CA TRP A 37 -0.36 -5.99 8.91
C TRP A 37 -0.62 -5.72 10.39
N HIS A 38 0.12 -6.40 11.26
CA HIS A 38 0.04 -6.18 12.71
C HIS A 38 0.41 -4.74 13.09
N ALA A 39 1.54 -4.22 12.56
CA ALA A 39 1.98 -2.85 12.81
C ALA A 39 0.93 -1.82 12.37
N ARG A 40 0.36 -1.99 11.17
CA ARG A 40 -0.70 -1.10 10.66
C ARG A 40 -1.98 -1.19 11.50
N ALA A 41 -2.35 -2.39 11.97
CA ALA A 41 -3.50 -2.57 12.84
C ALA A 41 -3.30 -1.83 14.17
N GLN A 42 -2.11 -1.91 14.75
CA GLN A 42 -1.75 -1.19 15.98
C GLN A 42 -1.77 0.32 15.77
N GLN A 43 -1.21 0.82 14.67
CA GLN A 43 -1.25 2.26 14.33
C GLN A 43 -2.68 2.78 14.21
N ARG A 44 -3.58 2.05 13.52
CA ARG A 44 -5.00 2.44 13.42
C ARG A 44 -5.71 2.39 14.77
N HIS A 45 -5.36 1.44 15.63
CA HIS A 45 -5.91 1.40 16.98
C HIS A 45 -5.48 2.61 17.81
N GLN A 46 -4.20 2.98 17.76
CA GLN A 46 -3.69 4.19 18.40
C GLN A 46 -4.38 5.44 17.86
N LEU A 47 -4.54 5.54 16.53
CA LEU A 47 -5.26 6.64 15.89
C LEU A 47 -6.72 6.75 16.38
N ARG A 48 -7.40 5.61 16.61
CA ARG A 48 -8.76 5.61 17.20
C ARG A 48 -8.78 6.15 18.61
N MET A 49 -7.81 5.79 19.44
CA MET A 49 -7.72 6.34 20.80
C MET A 49 -7.46 7.85 20.74
N SER A 50 -6.63 8.30 19.80
CA SER A 50 -6.36 9.73 19.57
C SER A 50 -7.58 10.52 19.06
N LEU A 51 -8.63 9.88 18.53
CA LEU A 51 -9.87 10.59 18.18
C LEU A 51 -10.61 11.13 19.41
N GLU A 52 -10.32 10.60 20.61
CA GLU A 52 -10.84 11.10 21.88
C GLU A 52 -10.12 12.37 22.35
N ASP A 53 -8.97 12.69 21.75
CA ASP A 53 -8.16 13.88 22.02
C ASP A 53 -7.94 14.71 20.73
N PRO A 54 -8.88 15.63 20.40
CA PRO A 54 -8.79 16.45 19.20
C PRO A 54 -7.60 17.42 19.20
N ASP A 55 -7.10 17.82 20.38
CA ASP A 55 -5.99 18.76 20.51
C ASP A 55 -4.68 18.07 20.09
N PHE A 56 -4.47 16.81 20.49
CA PHE A 56 -3.36 16.00 20.01
C PHE A 56 -3.34 15.86 18.48
N LEU A 57 -4.51 15.67 17.85
CA LEU A 57 -4.62 15.57 16.38
C LEU A 57 -4.24 16.88 15.68
N ASN A 58 -4.64 18.01 16.25
CA ASN A 58 -4.27 19.33 15.74
C ASN A 58 -2.76 19.59 15.86
N ASP A 59 -2.12 19.19 16.97
CA ASP A 59 -0.69 19.38 17.18
C ASP A 59 0.16 18.64 16.15
N ILE A 60 -0.28 17.46 15.71
CA ILE A 60 0.37 16.69 14.64
C ILE A 60 -0.10 17.09 13.23
N GLY A 61 -0.97 18.09 13.12
CA GLY A 61 -1.47 18.62 11.85
C GLY A 61 -2.42 17.68 11.10
N VAL A 62 -3.10 16.78 11.81
CA VAL A 62 -4.04 15.81 11.22
C VAL A 62 -5.47 16.27 11.48
N SER A 63 -6.28 16.38 10.42
CA SER A 63 -7.69 16.70 10.60
C SER A 63 -8.43 15.54 11.27
N LEU A 64 -9.35 15.86 12.18
CA LEU A 64 -10.17 14.84 12.86
C LEU A 64 -10.97 13.99 11.86
N TRP A 65 -11.37 14.59 10.74
CA TRP A 65 -12.08 13.89 9.67
C TRP A 65 -11.18 12.84 8.99
N ASP A 66 -9.96 13.22 8.62
CA ASP A 66 -9.00 12.32 7.99
C ASP A 66 -8.57 11.20 8.94
N ALA A 67 -8.32 11.53 10.21
CA ALA A 67 -8.03 10.55 11.25
C ALA A 67 -9.16 9.52 11.36
N ARG A 68 -10.42 9.97 11.30
CA ARG A 68 -11.59 9.09 11.37
C ARG A 68 -11.72 8.19 10.15
N ILE A 69 -11.45 8.71 8.95
CA ILE A 69 -11.45 7.90 7.72
C ILE A 69 -10.34 6.84 7.80
N GLU A 70 -9.12 7.22 8.15
CA GLU A 70 -7.96 6.32 8.22
C GLU A 70 -8.15 5.23 9.27
N ALA A 71 -8.65 5.59 10.45
CA ALA A 71 -8.97 4.68 11.54
C ALA A 71 -9.99 3.61 11.15
N ASN A 72 -10.89 3.90 10.21
CA ASN A 72 -11.96 2.99 9.78
C ASN A 72 -11.64 2.21 8.50
N LYS A 73 -10.44 2.37 7.93
CA LYS A 73 -10.06 1.59 6.75
C LYS A 73 -9.99 0.09 7.07
N PRO A 74 -10.61 -0.77 6.22
CA PRO A 74 -10.50 -2.21 6.39
C PRO A 74 -9.05 -2.66 6.20
N PHE A 75 -8.64 -3.71 6.92
CA PHE A 75 -7.26 -4.19 6.93
C PHE A 75 -6.79 -4.85 5.62
N TRP A 76 -7.72 -5.19 4.73
CA TRP A 76 -7.50 -5.96 3.50
C TRP A 76 -7.51 -5.11 2.22
N LYS A 77 -7.68 -3.78 2.33
CA LYS A 77 -7.58 -2.83 1.23
C LYS A 77 -6.28 -2.04 1.27
#